data_AF-A0A924PQD7-F1
#
_entry.id   AF-A0A924PQD7-F1
#
_cell.length_a   1.000
_cell.length_b   1.000
_cell.length_c   1.000
_cell.angle_alpha   90.00
_cell.angle_beta   90.00
_cell.angle_gamma   90.00
#
_symmetry.space_group_name_H-M   'P 1'
#
loop_
_entity.id
_entity.type
_entity.pdbx_description
1 polymer ?
#
loop_
_entity_poly.entity_id
_entity_poly.type
_entity_poly.pdbx_seq_one_letter_code
_entity_poly.pdbx_strand_id
1 'polypeptide(L)'
;MLPPVHSLEEIEHVLTDLIADKIDIDRSSIQPESNLKALGLDSLDTFDLIFSAEDYFKIKVPSDEIKIETLEDVALLIQRLIATQK
;
A
#
# COMPACT_ATOMS: atom_id res chain seq x y z
N MET A 1 -14.12 -21.07 -4.89
CA MET A 1 -12.67 -20.83 -4.95
C MET A 1 -12.43 -19.46 -4.33
N LEU A 2 -12.25 -19.43 -3.00
CA LEU A 2 -11.82 -18.22 -2.31
C LEU A 2 -10.30 -18.22 -2.38
N PRO A 3 -9.63 -17.19 -2.93
CA PRO A 3 -8.18 -17.15 -2.84
C PRO A 3 -7.77 -17.08 -1.36
N PRO A 4 -6.76 -17.87 -0.96
CA PRO A 4 -6.20 -17.80 0.38
C PRO A 4 -5.51 -16.43 0.52
N VAL A 5 -5.57 -15.85 1.72
CA VAL A 5 -4.70 -14.79 2.25
C VAL A 5 -3.88 -14.03 1.19
N HIS A 6 -4.24 -12.78 0.88
CA HIS A 6 -3.48 -11.93 -0.04
C HIS A 6 -1.97 -11.99 0.29
N SER A 7 -1.16 -12.43 -0.68
CA SER A 7 0.28 -12.56 -0.51
C SER A 7 0.92 -11.17 -0.52
N LEU A 8 2.09 -11.01 0.13
CA LEU A 8 2.76 -9.70 0.22
C LEU A 8 2.97 -9.12 -1.18
N GLU A 9 3.42 -9.97 -2.11
CA GLU A 9 3.64 -9.66 -3.52
C GLU A 9 2.40 -9.09 -4.20
N GLU A 10 1.19 -9.61 -3.92
CA GLU A 10 -0.04 -9.05 -4.50
C GLU A 10 -0.34 -7.66 -3.95
N ILE A 11 -0.13 -7.46 -2.65
CA ILE A 11 -0.38 -6.18 -1.99
C ILE A 11 0.59 -5.13 -2.52
N GLU A 12 1.88 -5.47 -2.59
CA GLU A 12 2.92 -4.62 -3.19
C GLU A 12 2.59 -4.28 -4.64
N HIS A 13 2.15 -5.25 -5.44
CA HIS A 13 1.74 -5.02 -6.81
C HIS A 13 0.57 -4.02 -6.91
N VAL A 14 -0.47 -4.19 -6.11
CA VAL A 14 -1.62 -3.28 -6.08
C VAL A 14 -1.19 -1.87 -5.64
N LEU A 15 -0.40 -1.77 -4.58
CA LEU A 15 0.10 -0.48 -4.11
C LEU A 15 1.01 0.20 -5.13
N THR A 16 1.89 -0.57 -5.78
CA THR A 16 2.77 -0.07 -6.85
C THR A 16 1.95 0.50 -8.00
N ASP A 17 0.89 -0.20 -8.42
CA ASP A 17 0.01 0.24 -9.50
C ASP A 17 -0.72 1.54 -9.12
N LEU A 18 -1.26 1.61 -7.91
CA LEU A 18 -1.92 2.81 -7.37
C LEU A 18 -0.97 4.01 -7.28
N ILE A 19 0.28 3.78 -6.88
CA ILE A 19 1.31 4.83 -6.81
C ILE A 19 1.70 5.26 -8.22
N ALA A 20 2.01 4.32 -9.11
CA ALA A 20 2.39 4.59 -10.49
C ALA A 20 1.34 5.45 -11.21
N ASP A 21 0.05 5.15 -11.02
CA ASP A 21 -1.06 5.92 -11.57
C ASP A 21 -1.17 7.32 -10.94
N LYS A 22 -0.97 7.43 -9.61
CA LYS A 22 -1.07 8.72 -8.89
C LYS A 22 0.00 9.73 -9.27
N ILE A 23 1.26 9.30 -9.39
CA ILE A 23 2.41 10.18 -9.64
C ILE A 23 2.95 10.09 -11.07
N ASP A 24 2.24 9.39 -11.96
CA ASP A 24 2.59 9.20 -13.38
C ASP A 24 4.03 8.69 -13.57
N ILE A 25 4.42 7.67 -12.79
CA ILE A 25 5.75 7.04 -12.89
C ILE A 25 5.66 5.58 -13.33
N ASP A 26 6.73 5.08 -13.92
CA ASP A 26 6.79 3.67 -14.29
C ASP A 26 6.88 2.79 -13.04
N ARG A 27 6.00 1.79 -12.95
CA ARG A 27 6.03 0.75 -11.91
C ARG A 27 7.39 0.07 -11.75
N SER A 28 8.18 -0.02 -12.82
CA SER A 28 9.52 -0.60 -12.78
C SER A 28 10.53 0.29 -12.04
N SER A 29 10.19 1.57 -11.86
CA SER A 29 10.97 2.53 -11.08
C SER A 29 10.62 2.51 -9.59
N ILE A 30 9.55 1.81 -9.21
CA ILE A 30 9.10 1.65 -7.83
C ILE A 30 9.66 0.35 -7.28
N GLN A 31 10.38 0.42 -6.17
CA GLN A 31 10.89 -0.75 -5.46
C GLN A 31 10.18 -0.88 -4.10
N PRO A 32 10.12 -2.09 -3.51
CA PRO A 32 9.64 -2.29 -2.14
C PRO A 32 10.33 -1.38 -1.13
N GLU A 33 11.65 -1.22 -1.31
CA GLU A 33 12.52 -0.39 -0.49
C GLU A 33 12.43 1.11 -0.84
N SER A 34 11.71 1.48 -1.91
CA SER A 34 11.54 2.88 -2.30
C SER A 34 10.74 3.63 -1.26
N ASN A 35 11.29 4.76 -0.83
CA ASN A 35 10.61 5.65 0.09
C ASN A 35 9.49 6.40 -0.65
N LEU A 36 8.26 6.34 -0.11
CA LEU A 36 7.09 6.95 -0.71
C LEU A 36 7.25 8.47 -0.89
N LYS A 37 7.80 9.15 0.11
CA LYS A 37 8.11 10.59 0.01
C LYS A 37 9.19 10.87 -1.02
N ALA A 38 10.18 9.99 -1.17
CA ALA A 38 11.21 10.14 -2.20
C ALA A 38 10.68 9.93 -3.62
N LEU A 39 9.62 9.13 -3.77
CA LEU A 39 8.89 8.98 -5.04
C LEU A 39 8.02 10.21 -5.37
N GLY A 40 7.83 11.13 -4.42
CA GLY A 40 6.98 12.31 -4.58
C GLY A 40 5.56 12.14 -4.05
N LEU A 41 5.29 11.11 -3.24
CA LEU A 41 4.01 11.00 -2.53
C LEU A 41 4.05 11.91 -1.29
N ASP A 42 3.18 12.90 -1.30
CA ASP A 42 2.94 13.73 -0.12
C ASP A 42 2.02 13.01 0.88
N SER A 43 1.80 13.62 2.05
CA SER A 43 0.89 13.07 3.06
C SER A 43 -0.52 12.81 2.52
N LEU A 44 -1.04 13.70 1.67
CA LEU A 44 -2.36 13.54 1.05
C LEU A 44 -2.43 12.32 0.12
N ASP A 45 -1.43 12.13 -0.73
CA ASP A 45 -1.37 10.97 -1.62
C ASP A 45 -1.25 9.66 -0.86
N THR A 46 -0.49 9.69 0.23
CA THR A 46 -0.37 8.56 1.15
C THR A 46 -1.72 8.22 1.79
N PHE A 47 -2.51 9.22 2.19
CA PHE A 47 -3.86 9.01 2.73
C PHE A 47 -4.81 8.40 1.69
N ASP A 48 -4.82 8.90 0.46
CA ASP A 48 -5.64 8.34 -0.62
C ASP A 48 -5.25 6.89 -0.96
N LEU A 49 -3.94 6.58 -0.97
CA LEU A 49 -3.41 5.24 -1.20
C LEU A 49 -3.92 4.27 -0.13
N ILE A 50 -3.80 4.66 1.14
CA ILE A 50 -4.30 3.88 2.28
C ILE A 50 -5.80 3.67 2.17
N PHE A 51 -6.57 4.72 1.87
CA PHE A 51 -8.03 4.63 1.75
C PHE A 51 -8.46 3.70 0.60
N SER A 52 -7.77 3.79 -0.54
CA SER A 52 -7.99 2.91 -1.69
C SER A 52 -7.67 1.45 -1.35
N ALA A 53 -6.57 1.22 -0.63
CA ALA A 53 -6.21 -0.10 -0.15
C ALA A 53 -7.19 -0.63 0.92
N GLU A 54 -7.65 0.21 1.86
CA GLU A 54 -8.68 -0.15 2.84
C GLU A 54 -9.96 -0.64 2.15
N ASP A 55 -10.46 0.09 1.16
CA ASP A 55 -11.67 -0.32 0.45
C ASP A 55 -11.44 -1.57 -0.42
N TYR A 56 -10.27 -1.66 -1.08
CA TYR A 56 -9.94 -2.80 -1.93
C TYR A 56 -9.82 -4.11 -1.13
N PHE A 57 -9.08 -4.07 -0.02
CA PHE A 57 -8.86 -5.23 0.83
C PHE A 57 -9.93 -5.42 1.91
N LYS A 58 -10.89 -4.48 2.01
CA LYS A 58 -11.96 -4.44 3.02
C LYS A 58 -11.40 -4.51 4.45
N ILE A 59 -10.33 -3.76 4.71
CA ILE A 59 -9.68 -3.64 6.04
C ILE A 59 -9.88 -2.23 6.62
N LYS A 60 -9.60 -2.09 7.92
CA LYS A 60 -9.40 -0.78 8.55
C LYS A 60 -7.94 -0.54 8.92
N VAL A 61 -7.37 0.56 8.46
CA VAL A 61 -6.04 1.06 8.81
C VAL A 61 -6.23 2.23 9.79
N PRO A 62 -5.77 2.11 11.05
CA PRO A 62 -5.87 3.21 12.00
C PRO A 62 -4.99 4.38 11.56
N SER A 63 -5.61 5.54 11.37
CA SER A 63 -4.98 6.78 10.89
C SER A 63 -4.11 7.51 11.91
N ASP A 64 -4.07 7.02 13.16
CA ASP A 64 -3.56 7.79 14.31
C ASP A 64 -2.07 8.10 14.18
N GLU A 65 -1.26 7.21 13.59
CA GLU A 65 0.12 7.48 13.18
C GLU A 65 0.54 6.42 12.14
N ILE A 66 0.11 6.59 10.88
CA ILE A 66 0.62 5.75 9.79
C ILE A 66 2.06 6.19 9.50
N LYS A 67 3.02 5.65 10.28
CA LYS A 67 4.46 5.80 10.05
C LYS A 67 4.91 4.80 9.00
N ILE A 68 4.58 5.10 7.76
CA ILE A 68 5.04 4.35 6.60
C ILE A 68 6.04 5.21 5.84
N GLU A 69 7.21 4.65 5.59
CA GLU A 69 8.27 5.32 4.85
C GLU A 69 8.45 4.68 3.49
N THR A 70 8.35 3.35 3.40
CA THR A 70 8.55 2.57 2.18
C THR A 70 7.27 1.88 1.71
N LEU A 71 7.27 1.43 0.46
CA LEU A 71 6.20 0.61 -0.10
C LEU A 71 6.02 -0.69 0.69
N GLU A 72 7.13 -1.35 1.03
CA GLU A 72 7.14 -2.59 1.81
C GLU A 72 6.46 -2.41 3.17
N ASP A 73 6.71 -1.31 3.87
CA ASP A 73 6.08 -1.01 5.16
C ASP A 73 4.55 -0.96 5.05
N VAL A 74 4.04 -0.31 3.99
CA VAL A 74 2.60 -0.26 3.72
C VAL A 74 2.05 -1.64 3.42
N ALA A 75 2.75 -2.40 2.58
CA ALA A 75 2.32 -3.73 2.19
C ALA A 75 2.28 -4.70 3.38
N LEU A 76 3.30 -4.66 4.25
CA LEU A 76 3.36 -5.45 5.49
C LEU A 76 2.26 -5.05 6.47
N LEU A 77 1.99 -3.74 6.61
CA LEU A 77 0.92 -3.23 7.46
C LEU A 77 -0.44 -3.78 7.00
N ILE A 78 -0.75 -3.62 5.70
CA ILE A 78 -1.99 -4.10 5.09
C ILE A 78 -2.10 -5.61 5.22
N GLN A 79 -1.04 -6.36 4.90
CA GLN A 79 -1.03 -7.82 5.03
C GLN A 79 -1.39 -8.25 6.45
N ARG A 80 -0.76 -7.64 7.45
CA ARG A 80 -1.02 -7.93 8.86
C ARG A 80 -2.46 -7.61 9.26
N LEU A 81 -3.00 -6.50 8.76
CA LEU A 81 -4.38 -6.10 9.00
C LEU A 81 -5.37 -7.06 8.34
N ILE A 82 -5.12 -7.50 7.11
CA ILE A 82 -5.92 -8.54 6.44
C ILE A 82 -5.92 -9.82 7.25
N ALA A 83 -4.75 -10.26 7.74
CA ALA A 83 -4.64 -11.48 8.55
C ALA A 83 -5.29 -11.35 9.94
N THR A 84 -5.44 -10.13 10.47
CA THR A 84 -6.02 -9.88 11.80
C THR A 84 -7.52 -9.62 11.75
N GLN A 85 -8.01 -8.97 10.69
CA GLN A 85 -9.41 -8.55 10.54
C GLN A 85 -10.27 -9.54 9.76
N LYS A 86 -9.70 -10.66 9.31
CA LYS A 86 -10.34 -11.73 8.54
C LYS A 86 -10.30 -13.03 9.32
#